data_AF-A0A9N8F3P1-F1
#
_entry.id   AF-A0A9N8F3P1-F1
#
_cell.length_a   1.000
_cell.length_b   1.000
_cell.length_c   1.000
_cell.angle_alpha   90.00
_cell.angle_beta   90.00
_cell.angle_gamma   90.00
#
_symmetry.space_group_name_H-M   'P 1'
#
loop_
_entity.id
_entity.type
_entity.pdbx_description
1 polymer ?
#
loop_
_entity_poly.entity_id
_entity_poly.type
_entity_poly.pdbx_seq_one_letter_code
_entity_poly.pdbx_strand_id
1 'polypeptide(L)'
;MLEQLGQIDMATPWLQDLREMLEEAKEFIATSTSKTEKLRKRDTAFVRDMSAAASMAPNGVTEMTNELQAERNKIASILLALTKARDAAKLFVEKGKDFLAGVAKKTKTRIIGRATYGFRKAYEVDGRVCFRVENSGFELSNGDGIRVLERSDMIVNRMSKVYDDNPQLQRSVNKLMGIFQQLTGLLYTISVSMKSQRKWTPEDCDQFEDAARQYATLWLSFTGKTDPDETPIFNKLHVLVSHATLFVRNHGMLGRCSEEGFESSHKCIESVRKPLNCMTSTEARANTIYRRIMLQSRPDIESTFEGINATFTKAKRGPYNKDASRMKTADAAPTAKDVGGLSLPDGFIQSILKWICHQGNLEGSF
;
A
#
# COMPACT_ATOMS: atom_id res chain seq x y z
N MET A 1 4.00 15.04 15.64
CA MET A 1 3.11 15.40 14.51
C MET A 1 3.87 16.05 13.35
N LEU A 2 4.61 17.15 13.54
CA LEU A 2 5.49 17.70 12.48
C LEU A 2 6.64 16.78 12.10
N GLU A 3 7.19 16.03 13.06
CA GLU A 3 8.12 14.92 12.76
C GLU A 3 7.46 13.77 11.98
N GLN A 4 6.15 13.56 12.15
CA GLN A 4 5.38 12.58 11.35
C GLN A 4 5.05 13.12 9.95
N LEU A 5 4.99 14.45 9.77
CA LEU A 5 4.88 15.11 8.47
C LEU A 5 6.22 15.13 7.72
N GLY A 6 7.36 15.05 8.43
CA GLY A 6 8.69 14.87 7.81
C GLY A 6 8.87 13.57 7.03
N GLN A 7 7.92 12.63 7.13
CA GLN A 7 7.88 11.39 6.34
C GLN A 7 6.98 11.48 5.10
N ILE A 8 6.22 12.58 4.93
CA ILE A 8 5.49 12.84 3.70
C ILE A 8 6.47 13.51 2.75
N ASP A 9 6.66 12.95 1.56
CA ASP A 9 7.54 13.52 0.53
C ASP A 9 7.08 14.97 0.23
N MET A 10 7.84 15.95 0.73
CA MET A 10 7.52 17.38 0.77
C MET A 10 7.70 18.04 -0.61
N ALA A 11 7.40 17.32 -1.69
CA ALA A 11 7.64 17.78 -3.06
C ALA A 11 6.67 18.89 -3.52
N THR A 12 5.69 19.27 -2.70
CA THR A 12 4.68 20.27 -3.07
C THR A 12 4.95 21.63 -2.38
N PRO A 13 5.36 22.67 -3.12
CA PRO A 13 5.77 23.97 -2.56
C PRO A 13 4.77 24.59 -1.56
N TRP A 14 3.47 24.48 -1.83
CA TRP A 14 2.45 25.06 -0.95
C TRP A 14 2.36 24.40 0.45
N LEU A 15 2.80 23.13 0.60
CA LEU A 15 2.86 22.45 1.90
C LEU A 15 4.02 22.98 2.75
N GLN A 16 5.10 23.40 2.09
CA GLN A 16 6.24 24.05 2.73
C GLN A 16 5.84 25.45 3.22
N ASP A 17 5.17 26.23 2.38
CA ASP A 17 4.65 27.56 2.75
C ASP A 17 3.70 27.48 3.95
N LEU A 18 2.77 26.51 3.96
CA LEU A 18 1.85 26.30 5.08
C LEU A 18 2.59 25.91 6.37
N ARG A 19 3.65 25.12 6.28
CA ARG A 19 4.48 24.75 7.43
C ARG A 19 5.20 25.97 8.00
N GLU A 20 5.77 26.81 7.14
CA GLU A 20 6.45 28.04 7.54
C GLU A 20 5.48 28.99 8.23
N MET A 21 4.29 29.21 7.67
CA MET A 21 3.23 30.00 8.31
C MET A 21 2.82 29.46 9.70
N LEU A 22 2.81 28.13 9.88
CA LEU A 22 2.49 27.51 11.17
C LEU A 22 3.61 27.68 12.20
N GLU A 23 4.87 27.69 11.79
CA GLU A 23 5.99 27.98 12.69
C GLU A 23 6.01 29.47 13.09
N GLU A 24 5.82 30.39 12.13
CA GLU A 24 5.68 31.82 12.41
C GLU A 24 4.53 32.09 13.39
N ALA A 25 3.39 31.44 13.22
CA ALA A 25 2.25 31.56 14.13
C ALA A 25 2.59 31.09 15.56
N LYS A 26 3.41 30.03 15.72
CA LYS A 26 3.85 29.57 17.05
C LYS A 26 4.82 30.55 17.69
N GLU A 27 5.77 31.08 16.92
CA GLU A 27 6.73 32.08 17.40
C GLU A 27 6.00 33.34 17.85
N PHE A 28 4.98 33.77 17.09
CA PHE A 28 4.10 34.85 17.47
C PHE A 28 3.36 34.57 18.79
N ILE A 29 2.80 33.36 18.97
CA ILE A 29 2.13 32.97 20.22
C ILE A 29 3.11 33.03 21.41
N ALA A 30 4.33 32.52 21.25
CA ALA A 30 5.35 32.53 22.30
C ALA A 30 5.75 33.97 22.69
N THR A 31 6.02 34.81 21.68
CA THR A 31 6.41 36.21 21.87
C THR A 31 5.28 37.04 22.48
N SER A 32 4.04 36.85 22.00
CA SER A 32 2.85 37.51 22.53
C SER A 32 2.58 37.12 23.99
N THR A 33 2.78 35.84 24.35
CA THR A 33 2.63 35.37 25.74
C THR A 33 3.64 36.05 26.66
N SER A 34 4.91 36.13 26.26
CA SER A 34 5.95 36.83 27.01
C SER A 34 5.65 38.33 27.17
N LYS A 35 5.20 39.00 26.10
CA LYS A 35 4.83 40.42 26.12
C LYS A 35 3.62 40.69 27.01
N THR A 36 2.62 39.83 26.96
CA THR A 36 1.41 39.90 27.80
C THR A 36 1.79 39.78 29.28
N GLU A 37 2.70 38.86 29.63
CA GLU A 37 3.16 38.68 31.00
C GLU A 37 3.92 39.91 31.53
N LYS A 38 4.80 40.52 30.70
CA LYS A 38 5.48 41.77 31.06
C LYS A 38 4.49 42.92 31.30
N LEU A 39 3.46 43.04 30.46
CA LEU A 39 2.42 44.07 30.62
C LEU A 39 1.57 43.86 31.87
N ARG A 40 1.21 42.61 32.21
CA ARG A 40 0.51 42.29 33.47
C ARG A 40 1.32 42.66 34.70
N LYS A 41 2.63 42.39 34.69
CA LYS A 41 3.53 42.80 35.78
C LYS A 41 3.58 44.33 35.92
N ARG A 42 3.64 45.07 34.81
CA ARG A 42 3.57 46.55 34.82
C ARG A 42 2.24 47.05 35.37
N ASP A 43 1.12 46.50 34.91
CA ASP A 43 -0.22 46.86 35.40
C ASP A 43 -0.36 46.60 36.92
N THR A 44 0.18 45.48 37.40
CA THR A 44 0.17 45.14 38.83
C THR A 44 1.03 46.12 39.65
N ALA A 45 2.23 46.45 39.17
CA ALA A 45 3.08 47.46 39.81
C ALA A 45 2.40 48.82 39.84
N PHE A 46 1.73 49.19 38.75
CA PHE A 46 1.02 50.45 38.61
C PHE A 46 -0.17 50.57 39.57
N VAL A 47 -0.97 49.51 39.72
CA VAL A 47 -2.07 49.47 40.70
C VAL A 47 -1.55 49.65 42.13
N ARG A 48 -0.42 49.03 42.46
CA ARG A 48 0.23 49.17 43.77
C ARG A 48 0.72 50.61 43.98
N ASP A 49 1.35 51.22 42.99
CA ASP A 49 1.89 52.58 43.08
C ASP A 49 0.75 53.62 43.17
N MET A 50 -0.36 53.41 42.44
CA MET A 50 -1.60 54.21 42.61
C MET A 50 -2.17 54.09 44.02
N SER A 51 -2.22 52.88 44.58
CA SER A 51 -2.70 52.66 45.95
C SER A 51 -1.82 53.35 46.99
N ALA A 52 -0.50 53.38 46.78
CA ALA A 52 0.44 54.08 47.65
C ALA A 52 0.27 55.61 47.54
N ALA A 53 0.18 56.15 46.32
CA ALA A 53 -0.01 57.59 46.11
C ALA A 53 -1.33 58.11 46.70
N ALA A 54 -2.41 57.35 46.55
CA ALA A 54 -3.71 57.68 47.13
C ALA A 54 -3.69 57.77 48.67
N SER A 55 -2.76 57.06 49.33
CA SER A 55 -2.61 57.10 50.78
C SER A 55 -1.81 58.31 51.31
N MET A 56 -1.04 58.99 50.45
CA MET A 56 -0.09 60.05 50.88
C MET A 56 -0.60 61.50 50.72
N ALA A 57 -1.60 61.78 49.88
CA ALA A 57 -2.08 63.15 49.66
C ALA A 57 -3.56 63.20 49.21
N PRO A 58 -4.53 63.46 50.11
CA PRO A 58 -5.95 63.37 49.76
C PRO A 58 -6.45 64.46 48.80
N ASN A 59 -5.79 65.62 48.76
CA ASN A 59 -6.37 66.86 48.19
C ASN A 59 -5.68 67.40 46.91
N GLY A 60 -4.65 66.73 46.39
CA GLY A 60 -3.88 67.18 45.21
C GLY A 60 -3.71 66.14 44.10
N VAL A 61 -4.43 65.02 44.17
CA VAL A 61 -4.12 63.79 43.42
C VAL A 61 -4.96 63.61 42.15
N THR A 62 -5.96 64.46 41.90
CA THR A 62 -6.94 64.30 40.81
C THR A 62 -6.33 64.25 39.41
N GLU A 63 -5.36 65.11 39.10
CA GLU A 63 -4.76 65.18 37.77
C GLU A 63 -3.81 63.99 37.50
N MET A 64 -2.97 63.64 38.49
CA MET A 64 -2.12 62.46 38.43
C MET A 64 -2.93 61.16 38.33
N THR A 65 -4.08 61.06 39.01
CA THR A 65 -4.97 59.88 38.87
C THR A 65 -5.59 59.76 37.49
N ASN A 66 -5.87 60.87 36.80
CA ASN A 66 -6.46 60.83 35.47
C ASN A 66 -5.46 60.36 34.41
N GLU A 67 -4.21 60.86 34.46
CA GLU A 67 -3.13 60.38 33.59
C GLU A 67 -2.84 58.91 33.83
N LEU A 68 -2.76 58.51 35.10
CA LEU A 68 -2.50 57.12 35.44
C LEU A 68 -3.63 56.19 34.97
N GLN A 69 -4.88 56.61 35.15
CA GLN A 69 -6.05 55.87 34.65
C GLN A 69 -6.07 55.77 33.12
N ALA A 70 -5.63 56.82 32.40
CA ALA A 70 -5.51 56.80 30.94
C ALA A 70 -4.44 55.80 30.46
N GLU A 71 -3.27 55.75 31.12
CA GLU A 71 -2.25 54.75 30.82
C GLU A 71 -2.74 53.33 31.09
N ARG A 72 -3.44 53.10 32.20
CA ARG A 72 -4.04 51.81 32.53
C ARG A 72 -5.05 51.36 31.46
N ASN A 73 -5.92 52.26 31.01
CA ASN A 73 -6.87 51.98 29.93
C ASN A 73 -6.14 51.62 28.62
N LYS A 74 -5.02 52.29 28.31
CA LYS A 74 -4.17 51.97 27.16
C LYS A 74 -3.54 50.59 27.27
N ILE A 75 -3.00 50.22 28.44
CA ILE A 75 -2.44 48.89 28.70
C ILE A 75 -3.52 47.81 28.57
N ALA A 76 -4.71 48.03 29.13
CA ALA A 76 -5.83 47.11 29.04
C ALA A 76 -6.27 46.87 27.59
N SER A 77 -6.33 47.93 26.77
CA SER A 77 -6.64 47.84 25.34
C SER A 77 -5.60 47.00 24.57
N ILE A 78 -4.30 47.22 24.84
CA ILE A 78 -3.21 46.45 24.23
C ILE A 78 -3.28 44.97 24.65
N LEU A 79 -3.55 44.68 25.92
CA LEU A 79 -3.70 43.32 26.43
C LEU A 79 -4.87 42.59 25.75
N LEU A 80 -5.99 43.28 25.55
CA LEU A 80 -7.16 42.73 24.84
C LEU A 80 -6.82 42.41 23.38
N ALA A 81 -6.14 43.32 22.67
CA ALA A 81 -5.73 43.11 21.29
C ALA A 81 -4.75 41.94 21.15
N LEU A 82 -3.74 41.85 22.02
CA LEU A 82 -2.78 40.75 22.04
C LEU A 82 -3.45 39.40 22.35
N THR A 83 -4.42 39.38 23.25
CA THR A 83 -5.19 38.18 23.59
C THR A 83 -5.99 37.69 22.39
N LYS A 84 -6.74 38.59 21.72
CA LYS A 84 -7.49 38.25 20.50
C LYS A 84 -6.60 37.73 19.38
N ALA A 85 -5.46 38.39 19.12
CA ALA A 85 -4.51 37.96 18.09
C ALA A 85 -3.90 36.59 18.42
N ARG A 86 -3.55 36.35 19.69
CA ARG A 86 -3.04 35.05 20.15
C ARG A 86 -4.07 33.94 19.97
N ASP A 87 -5.32 34.19 20.34
CA ASP A 87 -6.38 33.18 20.25
C ASP A 87 -6.73 32.87 18.78
N ALA A 88 -6.69 33.87 17.90
CA ALA A 88 -6.79 33.67 16.46
C ALA A 88 -5.63 32.81 15.90
N ALA A 89 -4.39 33.08 16.34
CA ALA A 89 -3.22 32.29 15.95
C ALA A 89 -3.32 30.84 16.45
N LYS A 90 -3.82 30.62 17.67
CA LYS A 90 -4.08 29.26 18.20
C LYS A 90 -5.08 28.50 17.34
N LEU A 91 -6.19 29.16 16.98
CA LEU A 91 -7.23 28.57 16.12
C LEU A 91 -6.68 28.25 14.72
N PHE A 92 -5.84 29.13 14.16
CA PHE A 92 -5.16 28.87 12.89
C PHE A 92 -4.26 27.63 12.97
N VAL A 93 -3.45 27.52 14.03
CA VAL A 93 -2.58 26.36 14.24
C VAL A 93 -3.39 25.07 14.41
N GLU A 94 -4.48 25.09 15.18
CA GLU A 94 -5.34 23.93 15.40
C GLU A 94 -6.00 23.45 14.10
N LYS A 95 -6.64 24.37 13.35
CA LYS A 95 -7.25 24.06 12.06
C LYS A 95 -6.23 23.61 11.02
N GLY A 96 -5.04 24.21 11.02
CA GLY A 96 -3.93 23.81 10.15
C GLY A 96 -3.47 22.38 10.43
N LYS A 97 -3.40 21.98 11.71
CA LYS A 97 -3.08 20.60 12.10
C LYS A 97 -4.13 19.60 11.63
N ASP A 98 -5.41 19.90 11.82
CA ASP A 98 -6.51 19.04 11.37
C ASP A 98 -6.53 18.89 9.85
N PHE A 99 -6.29 20.00 9.13
CA PHE A 99 -6.15 19.99 7.68
C PHE A 99 -4.99 19.10 7.22
N LEU A 100 -3.79 19.27 7.80
CA LEU A 100 -2.62 18.45 7.49
C LEU A 100 -2.83 16.98 7.83
N ALA A 101 -3.51 16.66 8.93
CA ALA A 101 -3.89 15.29 9.28
C ALA A 101 -4.90 14.72 8.26
N GLY A 102 -5.85 15.53 7.79
CA GLY A 102 -6.78 15.17 6.72
C GLY A 102 -6.10 14.92 5.38
N VAL A 103 -5.13 15.76 5.02
CA VAL A 103 -4.28 15.58 3.83
C VAL A 103 -3.46 14.30 3.96
N ALA A 104 -2.76 14.09 5.08
CA ALA A 104 -1.99 12.86 5.36
C ALA A 104 -2.86 11.59 5.32
N LYS A 105 -4.10 11.67 5.80
CA LYS A 105 -5.06 10.56 5.75
C LYS A 105 -5.57 10.30 4.33
N LYS A 106 -5.69 11.33 3.49
CA LYS A 106 -6.03 11.19 2.06
C LYS A 106 -4.85 10.72 1.22
N THR A 107 -3.63 11.18 1.51
CA THR A 107 -2.39 10.74 0.84
C THR A 107 -1.90 9.36 1.31
N LYS A 108 -2.59 8.70 2.27
CA LYS A 108 -2.41 7.26 2.51
C LYS A 108 -2.73 6.40 1.29
N THR A 109 -3.45 6.91 0.29
CA THR A 109 -3.27 6.40 -1.08
C THR A 109 -1.90 6.83 -1.55
N ARG A 110 -0.90 6.03 -1.17
CA ARG A 110 0.51 6.10 -1.57
C ARG A 110 0.58 6.69 -2.98
N ILE A 111 1.20 7.86 -3.17
CA ILE A 111 1.38 8.44 -4.51
C ILE A 111 2.12 7.38 -5.32
N ILE A 112 1.37 6.67 -6.16
CA ILE A 112 1.92 5.60 -6.97
C ILE A 112 2.60 6.32 -8.13
N GLY A 113 3.94 6.29 -8.15
CA GLY A 113 4.69 6.87 -9.27
C GLY A 113 4.17 6.34 -10.61
N ARG A 114 4.24 7.16 -11.66
CA ARG A 114 3.68 6.85 -12.99
C ARG A 114 4.14 5.49 -13.53
N ALA A 115 5.41 5.12 -13.30
CA ALA A 115 5.96 3.80 -13.60
C ALA A 115 5.22 2.66 -12.87
N THR A 116 5.06 2.76 -11.55
CA THR A 116 4.37 1.75 -10.74
C THR A 116 2.89 1.63 -11.13
N TYR A 117 2.23 2.75 -11.41
CA TYR A 117 0.85 2.76 -11.88
C TYR A 117 0.73 2.10 -13.27
N GLY A 118 1.60 2.49 -14.20
CA GLY A 118 1.69 1.90 -15.53
C GLY A 118 1.90 0.38 -15.47
N PHE A 119 2.79 -0.07 -14.60
CA PHE A 119 3.10 -1.49 -14.43
C PHE A 119 1.92 -2.29 -13.89
N ARG A 120 1.24 -1.78 -12.84
CA ARG A 120 0.02 -2.38 -12.33
C ARG A 120 -1.07 -2.47 -13.41
N LYS A 121 -1.26 -1.39 -14.17
CA LYS A 121 -2.25 -1.37 -15.26
C LYS A 121 -1.89 -2.29 -16.41
N ALA A 122 -0.60 -2.47 -16.71
CA ALA A 122 -0.15 -3.44 -17.69
C ALA A 122 -0.54 -4.87 -17.28
N TYR A 123 -0.40 -5.24 -16.00
CA TYR A 123 -0.88 -6.54 -15.51
C TYR A 123 -2.39 -6.69 -15.65
N GLU A 124 -3.17 -5.71 -15.20
CA GLU A 124 -4.63 -5.77 -15.27
C GLU A 124 -5.14 -5.87 -16.72
N VAL A 125 -4.59 -5.06 -17.62
CA VAL A 125 -5.08 -4.93 -19.00
C VAL A 125 -4.46 -5.99 -19.92
N ASP A 126 -3.14 -6.10 -19.96
CA ASP A 126 -2.45 -6.97 -20.91
C ASP A 126 -2.33 -8.39 -20.37
N GLY A 127 -1.98 -8.52 -19.08
CA GLY A 127 -2.01 -9.80 -18.36
C GLY A 127 -3.43 -10.39 -18.26
N ARG A 128 -4.47 -9.56 -18.39
CA ARG A 128 -5.89 -9.92 -18.25
C ARG A 128 -6.18 -10.61 -16.91
N VAL A 129 -5.60 -10.07 -15.86
CA VAL A 129 -5.76 -10.59 -14.50
C VAL A 129 -6.44 -9.57 -13.60
N CYS A 130 -7.13 -10.07 -12.58
CA CYS A 130 -7.69 -9.25 -11.52
C CYS A 130 -6.94 -9.60 -10.23
N PHE A 131 -6.34 -8.58 -9.61
CA PHE A 131 -5.79 -8.75 -8.26
C PHE A 131 -6.90 -9.15 -7.28
N ARG A 132 -6.59 -10.09 -6.40
CA ARG A 132 -7.55 -10.58 -5.39
C ARG A 132 -7.69 -9.56 -4.27
N VAL A 133 -8.88 -8.99 -4.14
CA VAL A 133 -9.19 -7.97 -3.13
C VAL A 133 -9.15 -8.58 -1.72
N GLU A 134 -9.48 -9.86 -1.62
CA GLU A 134 -9.46 -10.65 -0.38
C GLU A 134 -8.04 -10.77 0.19
N ASN A 135 -7.03 -10.69 -0.68
CA ASN A 135 -5.63 -10.88 -0.35
C ASN A 135 -4.83 -9.58 -0.55
N SER A 136 -5.20 -8.54 0.20
CA SER A 136 -4.59 -7.19 0.17
C SER A 136 -4.71 -6.40 -1.15
N GLY A 137 -5.26 -6.98 -2.23
CA GLY A 137 -5.40 -6.32 -3.53
C GLY A 137 -4.10 -6.27 -4.35
N PHE A 138 -3.07 -7.02 -3.95
CA PHE A 138 -1.78 -7.12 -4.64
C PHE A 138 -1.41 -8.56 -5.05
N GLU A 139 -2.17 -9.55 -4.61
CA GLU A 139 -1.92 -10.95 -4.93
C GLU A 139 -2.67 -11.41 -6.19
N LEU A 140 -1.99 -12.26 -6.95
CA LEU A 140 -2.55 -12.98 -8.09
C LEU A 140 -2.73 -14.44 -7.70
N SER A 141 -3.69 -15.13 -8.33
CA SER A 141 -3.69 -16.58 -8.26
C SER A 141 -2.46 -17.15 -8.99
N ASN A 142 -2.04 -18.38 -8.68
CA ASN A 142 -0.94 -19.01 -9.42
C ASN A 142 -1.22 -19.08 -10.93
N GLY A 143 -2.47 -19.35 -11.33
CA GLY A 143 -2.86 -19.35 -12.74
C GLY A 143 -2.82 -17.96 -13.39
N ASP A 144 -3.21 -16.92 -12.65
CA ASP A 144 -3.12 -15.53 -13.10
C ASP A 144 -1.65 -15.08 -13.19
N GLY A 145 -0.80 -15.48 -12.23
CA GLY A 145 0.63 -15.24 -12.25
C GLY A 145 1.28 -15.84 -13.50
N ILE A 146 1.01 -17.11 -13.82
CA ILE A 146 1.53 -17.76 -15.04
C ILE A 146 1.06 -17.03 -16.31
N ARG A 147 -0.21 -16.61 -16.35
CA ARG A 147 -0.76 -15.84 -17.49
C ARG A 147 -0.08 -14.48 -17.67
N VAL A 148 0.28 -13.81 -16.58
CA VAL A 148 1.05 -12.56 -16.63
C VAL A 148 2.45 -12.83 -17.18
N LEU A 149 3.12 -13.91 -16.75
CA LEU A 149 4.45 -14.28 -17.23
C LEU A 149 4.43 -14.62 -18.74
N GLU A 150 3.42 -15.38 -19.18
CA GLU A 150 3.18 -15.72 -20.59
C GLU A 150 3.07 -14.47 -21.48
N ARG A 151 2.52 -13.38 -20.95
CA ARG A 151 2.25 -12.13 -21.67
C ARG A 151 3.20 -11.00 -21.32
N SER A 152 4.38 -11.36 -20.81
CA SER A 152 5.39 -10.40 -20.36
C SER A 152 5.84 -9.47 -21.48
N ASP A 153 5.84 -9.91 -22.73
CA ASP A 153 6.11 -9.11 -23.92
C ASP A 153 5.12 -7.94 -24.09
N MET A 154 3.82 -8.20 -23.91
CA MET A 154 2.78 -7.17 -23.99
C MET A 154 2.94 -6.13 -22.88
N ILE A 155 3.29 -6.60 -21.68
CA ILE A 155 3.55 -5.73 -20.52
C ILE A 155 4.77 -4.86 -20.78
N VAL A 156 5.86 -5.41 -21.30
CA VAL A 156 7.07 -4.68 -21.73
C VAL A 156 6.71 -3.60 -22.76
N ASN A 157 5.94 -3.96 -23.79
CA ASN A 157 5.51 -3.03 -24.84
C ASN A 157 4.63 -1.89 -24.33
N ARG A 158 3.82 -2.11 -23.29
CA ARG A 158 3.08 -1.03 -22.64
C ARG A 158 3.99 -0.15 -21.80
N MET A 159 4.89 -0.77 -21.03
CA MET A 159 5.84 -0.05 -20.18
C MET A 159 6.84 0.80 -20.96
N SER A 160 7.12 0.42 -22.21
CA SER A 160 7.98 1.20 -23.10
C SER A 160 7.40 2.55 -23.53
N LYS A 161 6.15 2.84 -23.15
CA LYS A 161 5.42 4.07 -23.49
C LYS A 161 4.99 4.89 -22.26
N VAL A 162 5.41 4.48 -21.07
CA VAL A 162 4.91 5.08 -19.83
C VAL A 162 5.39 6.52 -19.64
N TYR A 163 6.56 6.87 -20.17
CA TYR A 163 7.18 8.20 -20.14
C TYR A 163 7.49 8.70 -21.56
N ASP A 164 6.54 8.62 -22.49
CA ASP A 164 6.70 9.15 -23.86
C ASP A 164 7.13 10.63 -23.90
N ASP A 165 6.77 11.39 -22.87
CA ASP A 165 7.11 12.80 -22.65
C ASP A 165 8.48 13.03 -21.97
N ASN A 166 9.15 11.98 -21.49
CA ASN A 166 10.46 12.08 -20.84
C ASN A 166 11.43 10.97 -21.33
N PRO A 167 12.22 11.23 -22.39
CA PRO A 167 13.10 10.22 -23.00
C PRO A 167 14.21 9.69 -22.08
N GLN A 168 14.60 10.43 -21.04
CA GLN A 168 15.63 9.98 -20.10
C GLN A 168 15.03 8.95 -19.12
N LEU A 169 13.87 9.24 -18.54
CA LEU A 169 13.16 8.29 -17.69
C LEU A 169 12.71 7.06 -18.47
N GLN A 170 12.25 7.24 -19.71
CA GLN A 170 11.85 6.12 -20.57
C GLN A 170 13.02 5.18 -20.87
N ARG A 171 14.24 5.70 -21.08
CA ARG A 171 15.45 4.87 -21.25
C ARG A 171 15.72 4.00 -20.02
N SER A 172 15.59 4.56 -18.82
CA SER A 172 15.75 3.80 -17.57
C SER A 172 14.69 2.71 -17.42
N VAL A 173 13.42 3.02 -17.74
CA VAL A 173 12.33 2.03 -17.73
C VAL A 173 12.60 0.91 -18.75
N ASN A 174 12.99 1.24 -19.97
CA ASN A 174 13.27 0.25 -21.01
C ASN A 174 14.42 -0.69 -20.61
N LYS A 175 15.48 -0.16 -19.99
CA LYS A 175 16.58 -0.97 -19.46
C LYS A 175 16.07 -1.98 -18.43
N LEU A 176 15.25 -1.53 -17.47
CA LEU A 176 14.65 -2.41 -16.45
C LEU A 176 13.69 -3.43 -17.07
N MET A 177 12.88 -3.03 -18.05
CA MET A 177 11.95 -3.93 -18.72
C MET A 177 12.66 -5.00 -19.56
N GLY A 178 13.83 -4.71 -20.12
CA GLY A 178 14.66 -5.72 -20.79
C GLY A 178 15.18 -6.80 -19.84
N ILE A 179 15.52 -6.44 -18.60
CA ILE A 179 15.91 -7.41 -17.55
C ILE A 179 14.68 -8.19 -17.08
N PHE A 180 13.58 -7.47 -16.83
CA PHE A 180 12.30 -8.07 -16.44
C PHE A 180 11.86 -9.15 -17.45
N GLN A 181 11.93 -8.86 -18.75
CA GLN A 181 11.52 -9.79 -19.80
C GLN A 181 12.33 -11.10 -19.76
N GLN A 182 13.64 -11.02 -19.54
CA GLN A 182 14.50 -12.20 -19.41
C GLN A 182 14.15 -13.01 -18.16
N LEU A 183 13.97 -12.33 -17.01
CA LEU A 183 13.56 -12.96 -15.76
C LEU A 183 12.20 -13.65 -15.90
N THR A 184 11.21 -12.99 -16.49
CA THR A 184 9.86 -13.54 -16.64
C THR A 184 9.82 -14.68 -17.64
N GLY A 185 10.64 -14.68 -18.68
CA GLY A 185 10.74 -15.79 -19.62
C GLY A 185 11.22 -17.07 -18.93
N LEU A 186 12.29 -16.97 -18.13
CA LEU A 186 12.79 -18.09 -17.34
C LEU A 186 11.77 -18.53 -16.28
N LEU A 187 11.17 -17.59 -15.56
CA LEU A 187 10.18 -17.88 -14.53
C LEU A 187 8.90 -18.50 -15.11
N TYR A 188 8.50 -18.14 -16.33
CA TYR A 188 7.40 -18.77 -17.03
C TYR A 188 7.69 -20.24 -17.28
N THR A 189 8.85 -20.56 -17.87
CA THR A 189 9.29 -21.94 -18.11
C THR A 189 9.29 -22.75 -16.83
N ILE A 190 9.90 -22.21 -15.76
CA ILE A 190 9.94 -22.83 -14.43
C ILE A 190 8.51 -23.09 -13.94
N SER A 191 7.64 -22.07 -13.97
CA SER A 191 6.28 -22.17 -13.43
C SER A 191 5.41 -23.17 -14.18
N VAL A 192 5.49 -23.20 -15.52
CA VAL A 192 4.74 -24.16 -16.34
C VAL A 192 5.21 -25.59 -16.06
N SER A 193 6.53 -25.80 -15.96
CA SER A 193 7.09 -27.10 -15.59
C SER A 193 6.59 -27.51 -14.21
N MET A 194 6.75 -26.66 -13.18
CA MET A 194 6.30 -26.95 -11.81
C MET A 194 4.80 -27.26 -11.71
N LYS A 195 3.95 -26.67 -12.56
CA LYS A 195 2.50 -26.97 -12.59
C LYS A 195 2.13 -28.22 -13.39
N SER A 196 3.04 -28.73 -14.19
CA SER A 196 2.78 -29.88 -15.05
C SER A 196 2.40 -31.12 -14.23
N GLN A 197 1.29 -31.74 -14.63
CA GLN A 197 0.81 -33.01 -14.08
C GLN A 197 1.39 -34.22 -14.83
N ARG A 198 2.31 -34.01 -15.78
CA ARG A 198 2.99 -35.11 -16.50
C ARG A 198 4.14 -35.66 -15.65
N LYS A 199 4.53 -36.92 -15.89
CA LYS A 199 5.81 -37.44 -15.37
C LYS A 199 6.93 -36.89 -16.25
N TRP A 200 7.99 -36.39 -15.65
CA TRP A 200 9.08 -35.73 -16.34
C TRP A 200 10.09 -36.77 -16.83
N THR A 201 10.60 -36.52 -18.03
CA THR A 201 11.75 -37.22 -18.60
C THR A 201 13.05 -36.68 -18.00
N PRO A 202 14.18 -37.41 -18.11
CA PRO A 202 15.48 -36.86 -17.73
C PRO A 202 15.77 -35.50 -18.39
N GLU A 203 15.39 -35.36 -19.67
CA GLU A 203 15.57 -34.13 -20.43
C GLU A 203 14.71 -32.98 -19.88
N ASP A 204 13.46 -33.24 -19.47
CA ASP A 204 12.62 -32.24 -18.80
C ASP A 204 13.26 -31.77 -17.47
N CYS A 205 13.86 -32.70 -16.71
CA CYS A 205 14.53 -32.39 -15.45
C CYS A 205 15.75 -31.48 -15.66
N ASP A 206 16.59 -31.80 -16.66
CA ASP A 206 17.77 -31.00 -16.99
C ASP A 206 17.37 -29.60 -17.47
N GLN A 207 16.33 -29.49 -18.32
CA GLN A 207 15.79 -28.20 -18.77
C GLN A 207 15.28 -27.34 -17.61
N PHE A 208 14.61 -27.96 -16.63
CA PHE A 208 14.14 -27.27 -15.44
C PHE A 208 15.28 -26.78 -14.55
N GLU A 209 16.29 -27.63 -14.31
CA GLU A 209 17.47 -27.30 -13.53
C GLU A 209 18.25 -26.13 -14.16
N ASP A 210 18.46 -26.19 -15.47
CA ASP A 210 19.15 -25.14 -16.22
C ASP A 210 18.36 -23.82 -16.20
N ALA A 211 17.04 -23.86 -16.37
CA ALA A 211 16.20 -22.67 -16.26
C ALA A 211 16.26 -22.06 -14.86
N ALA A 212 16.20 -22.87 -13.80
CA ALA A 212 16.31 -22.41 -12.41
C ALA A 212 17.67 -21.78 -12.12
N ARG A 213 18.77 -22.39 -12.60
CA ARG A 213 20.14 -21.86 -12.45
C ARG A 213 20.32 -20.54 -13.20
N GLN A 214 19.84 -20.46 -14.43
CA GLN A 214 19.88 -19.22 -15.23
C GLN A 214 19.07 -18.12 -14.56
N TYR A 215 17.88 -18.44 -14.04
CA TYR A 215 17.04 -17.48 -13.32
C TYR A 215 17.75 -16.93 -12.08
N ALA A 216 18.35 -17.81 -11.26
CA ALA A 216 19.09 -17.42 -10.07
C ALA A 216 20.31 -16.54 -10.41
N THR A 217 21.07 -16.92 -11.45
CA THR A 217 22.24 -16.16 -11.92
C THR A 217 21.83 -14.76 -12.38
N LEU A 218 20.79 -14.67 -13.21
CA LEU A 218 20.27 -13.40 -13.70
C LEU A 218 19.73 -12.54 -12.54
N TRP A 219 19.03 -13.14 -11.59
CA TRP A 219 18.52 -12.46 -10.40
C TRP A 219 19.64 -11.84 -9.57
N LEU A 220 20.69 -12.61 -9.24
CA LEU A 220 21.84 -12.12 -8.48
C LEU A 220 22.61 -11.02 -9.23
N SER A 221 22.77 -11.17 -10.54
CA SER A 221 23.38 -10.12 -11.37
C SER A 221 22.59 -8.82 -11.35
N PHE A 222 21.25 -8.92 -11.35
CA PHE A 222 20.35 -7.78 -11.34
C PHE A 222 20.32 -7.06 -9.99
N THR A 223 20.35 -7.80 -8.88
CA THR A 223 20.40 -7.21 -7.54
C THR A 223 21.76 -6.58 -7.21
N GLY A 224 22.76 -6.77 -8.07
CA GLY A 224 24.10 -6.17 -7.94
C GLY A 224 24.88 -6.73 -6.77
N LYS A 225 24.46 -7.87 -6.22
CA LYS A 225 25.09 -8.48 -5.07
C LYS A 225 25.62 -9.86 -5.47
N THR A 226 26.93 -9.91 -5.62
CA THR A 226 27.69 -11.12 -5.95
C THR A 226 27.97 -11.98 -4.72
N ASP A 227 27.79 -11.43 -3.52
CA ASP A 227 28.00 -12.16 -2.27
C ASP A 227 26.66 -12.78 -1.77
N PRO A 228 26.57 -14.11 -1.68
CA PRO A 228 25.43 -14.82 -1.11
C PRO A 228 25.11 -14.40 0.34
N ASP A 229 26.12 -13.96 1.11
CA ASP A 229 25.95 -13.60 2.53
C ASP A 229 25.37 -12.19 2.71
N GLU A 230 25.56 -11.29 1.73
CA GLU A 230 25.03 -9.93 1.75
C GLU A 230 23.63 -9.81 1.12
N THR A 231 23.19 -10.85 0.42
CA THR A 231 21.91 -10.87 -0.29
C THR A 231 20.95 -11.77 0.45
N PRO A 232 19.87 -11.25 1.07
CA PRO A 232 18.80 -12.11 1.51
C PRO A 232 18.16 -12.75 0.27
N ILE A 233 18.66 -13.93 -0.10
CA ILE A 233 18.01 -14.84 -1.03
C ILE A 233 16.68 -15.17 -0.38
N PHE A 234 15.58 -14.80 -1.01
CA PHE A 234 14.27 -15.14 -0.47
C PHE A 234 14.13 -16.67 -0.48
N ASN A 235 13.52 -17.22 0.57
CA ASN A 235 13.49 -18.67 0.82
C ASN A 235 13.02 -19.47 -0.39
N LYS A 236 12.05 -18.97 -1.18
CA LYS A 236 11.58 -19.68 -2.38
C LYS A 236 12.64 -19.82 -3.47
N LEU A 237 13.55 -18.86 -3.64
CA LEU A 237 14.67 -19.00 -4.59
C LEU A 237 15.67 -20.05 -4.09
N HIS A 238 15.98 -20.05 -2.79
CA HIS A 238 16.83 -21.08 -2.19
C HIS A 238 16.23 -22.47 -2.39
N VAL A 239 14.93 -22.63 -2.08
CA VAL A 239 14.20 -23.88 -2.26
C VAL A 239 14.18 -24.30 -3.73
N LEU A 240 13.91 -23.37 -4.65
CA LEU A 240 13.89 -23.65 -6.08
C LEU A 240 15.23 -24.23 -6.57
N VAL A 241 16.34 -23.59 -6.22
CA VAL A 241 17.66 -23.96 -6.76
C VAL A 241 18.28 -25.15 -6.03
N SER A 242 18.04 -25.28 -4.72
CA SER A 242 18.72 -26.28 -3.87
C SER A 242 17.90 -27.55 -3.66
N HIS A 243 16.57 -27.44 -3.53
CA HIS A 243 15.71 -28.55 -3.09
C HIS A 243 14.78 -29.02 -4.20
N ALA A 244 14.16 -28.11 -4.95
CA ALA A 244 13.19 -28.47 -5.98
C ALA A 244 13.84 -29.19 -7.16
N THR A 245 15.04 -28.77 -7.58
CA THR A 245 15.83 -29.44 -8.64
C THR A 245 16.20 -30.87 -8.24
N LEU A 246 16.69 -31.08 -7.01
CA LEU A 246 17.01 -32.40 -6.49
C LEU A 246 15.77 -33.29 -6.37
N PHE A 247 14.67 -32.73 -5.86
CA PHE A 247 13.39 -33.44 -5.74
C PHE A 247 12.89 -33.92 -7.11
N VAL A 248 12.88 -33.02 -8.09
CA VAL A 248 12.51 -33.33 -9.48
C VAL A 248 13.38 -34.45 -10.04
N ARG A 249 14.70 -34.40 -9.84
CA ARG A 249 15.61 -35.45 -10.35
C ARG A 249 15.33 -36.80 -9.72
N ASN A 250 15.01 -36.84 -8.42
CA ASN A 250 14.76 -38.09 -7.70
C ASN A 250 13.37 -38.68 -7.99
N HIS A 251 12.36 -37.85 -8.20
CA HIS A 251 10.96 -38.30 -8.29
C HIS A 251 10.34 -38.16 -9.68
N GLY A 252 10.95 -37.38 -10.59
CA GLY A 252 10.45 -37.12 -11.94
C GLY A 252 9.09 -36.41 -11.96
N MET A 253 8.76 -35.65 -10.92
CA MET A 253 7.52 -34.88 -10.82
C MET A 253 7.63 -33.78 -9.76
N LEU A 254 6.80 -32.74 -9.90
CA LEU A 254 6.60 -31.73 -8.86
C LEU A 254 5.13 -31.30 -8.75
N GLY A 255 4.51 -30.95 -9.88
CA GLY A 255 3.11 -30.47 -9.90
C GLY A 255 2.08 -31.46 -9.39
N ARG A 256 2.35 -32.77 -9.49
CA ARG A 256 1.50 -33.83 -8.94
C ARG A 256 1.46 -33.86 -7.41
N CYS A 257 2.54 -33.39 -6.79
CA CYS A 257 2.68 -33.33 -5.33
C CYS A 257 2.25 -31.96 -4.79
N SER A 258 1.63 -31.11 -5.62
CA SER A 258 1.19 -29.77 -5.24
C SER A 258 0.05 -29.82 -4.22
N GLU A 259 0.11 -28.91 -3.24
CA GLU A 259 -0.95 -28.73 -2.24
C GLU A 259 -2.20 -28.02 -2.77
N GLU A 260 -2.19 -27.55 -4.01
CA GLU A 260 -3.34 -26.83 -4.60
C GLU A 260 -4.64 -27.65 -4.59
N GLY A 261 -4.54 -28.98 -4.70
CA GLY A 261 -5.69 -29.87 -4.56
C GLY A 261 -6.34 -29.77 -3.18
N PHE A 262 -5.53 -29.65 -2.11
CA PHE A 262 -6.02 -29.46 -0.75
C PHE A 262 -6.66 -28.08 -0.57
N GLU A 263 -6.07 -27.02 -1.12
CA GLU A 263 -6.68 -25.68 -1.06
C GLU A 263 -8.05 -25.63 -1.75
N SER A 264 -8.19 -26.33 -2.89
CA SER A 264 -9.47 -26.43 -3.59
C SER A 264 -10.53 -27.12 -2.73
N SER A 265 -10.10 -28.11 -1.93
CA SER A 265 -10.95 -28.82 -0.98
C SER A 265 -11.48 -27.90 0.13
N HIS A 266 -10.74 -26.87 0.57
CA HIS A 266 -11.23 -25.94 1.60
C HIS A 266 -12.56 -25.26 1.23
N LYS A 267 -12.75 -24.88 -0.04
CA LYS A 267 -14.03 -24.31 -0.52
C LYS A 267 -15.17 -25.32 -0.46
N CYS A 268 -14.86 -26.58 -0.78
CA CYS A 268 -15.80 -27.70 -0.68
C CYS A 268 -16.19 -27.94 0.79
N ILE A 269 -15.21 -28.03 1.68
CA ILE A 269 -15.42 -28.17 3.13
C ILE A 269 -16.29 -27.02 3.65
N GLU A 270 -16.01 -25.79 3.24
CA GLU A 270 -16.77 -24.61 3.69
C GLU A 270 -18.23 -24.63 3.21
N SER A 271 -18.47 -25.05 1.97
CA SER A 271 -19.84 -25.16 1.42
C SER A 271 -20.65 -26.23 2.15
N VAL A 272 -20.01 -27.32 2.58
CA VAL A 272 -20.61 -28.37 3.41
C VAL A 272 -20.80 -27.90 4.86
N ARG A 273 -19.83 -27.15 5.42
CA ARG A 273 -19.83 -26.68 6.81
C ARG A 273 -20.93 -25.66 7.08
N LYS A 274 -21.11 -24.67 6.20
CA LYS A 274 -22.04 -23.54 6.41
C LYS A 274 -23.48 -23.97 6.76
N PRO A 275 -24.13 -24.89 6.01
CA PRO A 275 -25.47 -25.37 6.35
C PRO A 275 -25.55 -26.13 7.68
N LEU A 276 -24.43 -26.69 8.15
CA LEU A 276 -24.36 -27.49 9.37
C LEU A 276 -24.07 -26.66 10.62
N ASN A 277 -23.90 -25.34 10.49
CA ASN A 277 -23.65 -24.46 11.62
C ASN A 277 -24.81 -24.40 12.63
N CYS A 278 -26.03 -24.76 12.23
CA CYS A 278 -27.18 -24.84 13.11
C CYS A 278 -27.18 -26.10 14.01
N MET A 279 -26.29 -27.06 13.78
CA MET A 279 -26.18 -28.25 14.63
C MET A 279 -25.54 -27.88 15.98
N THR A 280 -26.23 -28.20 17.07
CA THR A 280 -25.79 -27.88 18.43
C THR A 280 -24.58 -28.71 18.87
N SER A 281 -24.48 -29.97 18.44
CA SER A 281 -23.35 -30.84 18.78
C SER A 281 -22.19 -30.67 17.80
N THR A 282 -21.04 -30.24 18.32
CA THR A 282 -19.79 -30.12 17.55
C THR A 282 -19.34 -31.46 16.98
N GLU A 283 -19.46 -32.55 17.75
CA GLU A 283 -19.08 -33.89 17.32
C GLU A 283 -19.98 -34.38 16.19
N ALA A 284 -21.31 -34.25 16.33
CA ALA A 284 -22.24 -34.64 15.29
C ALA A 284 -22.02 -33.82 14.00
N ARG A 285 -21.72 -32.52 14.14
CA ARG A 285 -21.37 -31.64 13.02
C ARG A 285 -20.09 -32.09 12.33
N ALA A 286 -19.02 -32.35 13.07
CA ALA A 286 -17.74 -32.81 12.52
C ALA A 286 -17.89 -34.15 11.78
N ASN A 287 -18.58 -35.13 12.39
CA ASN A 287 -18.87 -36.41 11.77
C ASN A 287 -19.70 -36.27 10.48
N THR A 288 -20.65 -35.34 10.46
CA THR A 288 -21.47 -35.07 9.26
C THR A 288 -20.66 -34.41 8.15
N ILE A 289 -19.81 -33.44 8.49
CA ILE A 289 -18.88 -32.80 7.54
C ILE A 289 -17.96 -33.86 6.93
N TYR A 290 -17.32 -34.69 7.77
CA TYR A 290 -16.44 -35.77 7.32
C TYR A 290 -17.15 -36.74 6.37
N ARG A 291 -18.33 -37.25 6.76
CA ARG A 291 -19.12 -38.15 5.91
C ARG A 291 -19.46 -37.53 4.55
N ARG A 292 -19.85 -36.24 4.52
CA ARG A 292 -20.19 -35.55 3.28
C ARG A 292 -18.98 -35.34 2.36
N ILE A 293 -17.83 -34.96 2.92
CA ILE A 293 -16.58 -34.82 2.14
C ILE A 293 -16.15 -36.18 1.57
N MET A 294 -16.21 -37.24 2.38
CA MET A 294 -15.87 -38.59 1.95
C MET A 294 -16.81 -39.10 0.86
N LEU A 295 -18.12 -38.82 0.96
CA LEU A 295 -19.08 -39.15 -0.09
C LEU A 295 -18.82 -38.36 -1.39
N GLN A 296 -18.39 -37.10 -1.30
CA GLN A 296 -18.05 -36.30 -2.49
C GLN A 296 -16.76 -36.74 -3.16
N SER A 297 -15.86 -37.40 -2.43
CA SER A 297 -14.58 -37.92 -2.94
C SER A 297 -14.70 -39.32 -3.55
N ARG A 298 -15.91 -39.88 -3.62
CA ARG A 298 -16.16 -41.21 -4.16
C ARG A 298 -16.31 -41.18 -5.70
N PRO A 299 -15.50 -41.94 -6.46
CA PRO A 299 -15.53 -41.90 -7.93
C PRO A 299 -16.88 -42.28 -8.55
N ASP A 300 -17.61 -43.21 -7.92
CA ASP A 300 -18.94 -43.64 -8.38
C ASP A 300 -19.99 -42.53 -8.25
N ILE A 301 -19.86 -41.69 -7.23
CA ILE A 301 -20.73 -40.54 -6.99
C ILE A 301 -20.36 -39.39 -7.94
N GLU A 302 -19.07 -39.16 -8.18
CA GLU A 302 -18.56 -38.14 -9.09
C GLU A 302 -19.11 -38.30 -10.51
N SER A 303 -19.05 -39.52 -11.07
CA SER A 303 -19.61 -39.81 -12.41
C SER A 303 -21.13 -39.55 -12.50
N THR A 304 -21.85 -39.77 -11.39
CA THR A 304 -23.28 -39.49 -11.31
C THR A 304 -23.55 -37.98 -11.30
N PHE A 305 -22.75 -37.21 -10.55
CA PHE A 305 -22.83 -35.74 -10.54
C PHE A 305 -22.46 -35.13 -11.89
N GLU A 306 -21.45 -35.65 -12.58
CA GLU A 306 -21.10 -35.22 -13.94
C GLU A 306 -22.28 -35.45 -14.90
N GLY A 307 -22.91 -36.63 -14.85
CA GLY A 307 -24.10 -36.93 -15.63
C GLY A 307 -25.26 -35.98 -15.32
N ILE A 308 -25.52 -35.72 -14.03
CA ILE A 308 -26.55 -34.77 -13.61
C ILE A 308 -26.22 -33.35 -14.13
N ASN A 309 -24.99 -32.86 -13.92
CA ASN A 309 -24.56 -31.54 -14.37
C ASN A 309 -24.61 -31.38 -15.90
N ALA A 310 -24.21 -32.41 -16.65
CA ALA A 310 -24.36 -32.46 -18.10
C ALA A 310 -25.83 -32.35 -18.51
N THR A 311 -26.74 -32.96 -17.76
CA THR A 311 -28.20 -32.87 -17.98
C THR A 311 -28.76 -31.48 -17.65
N PHE A 312 -28.17 -30.79 -16.67
CA PHE A 312 -28.50 -29.42 -16.27
C PHE A 312 -27.93 -28.32 -17.20
N THR A 313 -27.22 -28.67 -18.29
CA THR A 313 -26.78 -27.69 -19.30
C THR A 313 -27.91 -27.12 -20.18
N LYS A 314 -29.18 -27.29 -19.79
CA LYS A 314 -30.31 -26.65 -20.49
C LYS A 314 -30.48 -25.19 -20.04
N ALA A 315 -30.25 -24.31 -21.02
CA ALA A 315 -30.46 -22.86 -21.03
C ALA A 315 -29.75 -22.10 -19.90
N LYS A 316 -28.62 -21.47 -20.24
CA LYS A 316 -28.11 -20.28 -19.53
C LYS A 316 -29.32 -19.39 -19.23
N ARG A 317 -29.69 -19.22 -17.95
CA ARG A 317 -30.60 -18.14 -17.56
C ARG A 317 -30.07 -16.87 -18.22
N GLY A 318 -30.93 -16.20 -19.00
CA GLY A 318 -30.57 -14.98 -19.71
C GLY A 318 -29.89 -13.98 -18.76
N PRO A 319 -29.06 -13.08 -19.29
CA PRO A 319 -28.29 -12.16 -18.47
C PRO A 319 -29.20 -11.46 -17.47
N TYR A 320 -28.93 -11.64 -16.17
CA TYR A 320 -29.53 -10.81 -15.13
C TYR A 320 -29.25 -9.36 -15.51
N ASN A 321 -30.29 -8.53 -15.56
CA ASN A 321 -30.19 -7.12 -15.96
C ASN A 321 -29.29 -6.37 -14.96
N LYS A 322 -28.01 -6.22 -15.29
CA LYS A 322 -26.99 -5.59 -14.43
C LYS A 322 -26.99 -4.05 -14.53
N ASP A 323 -27.79 -3.49 -15.44
CA ASP A 323 -27.82 -2.05 -15.70
C ASP A 323 -28.43 -1.24 -14.55
N ALA A 324 -29.03 -1.88 -13.55
CA ALA A 324 -29.57 -1.19 -12.38
C ALA A 324 -28.52 -0.86 -11.29
N SER A 325 -27.28 -1.38 -11.35
CA SER A 325 -26.32 -1.12 -10.27
C SER A 325 -24.85 -1.23 -10.68
N ARG A 326 -24.34 -0.22 -11.40
CA ARG A 326 -23.00 0.39 -11.23
C ARG A 326 -22.59 1.13 -12.51
N MET A 327 -23.06 2.37 -12.66
CA MET A 327 -22.19 3.40 -13.24
C MET A 327 -21.15 3.76 -12.18
N LYS A 328 -20.01 3.06 -12.17
CA LYS A 328 -18.79 3.62 -11.58
C LYS A 328 -18.09 4.37 -12.70
N THR A 329 -18.05 5.69 -12.54
CA THR A 329 -17.30 6.64 -13.35
C THR A 329 -15.88 6.16 -13.62
N ALA A 330 -15.46 6.28 -14.88
CA ALA A 330 -14.10 6.02 -15.31
C ALA A 330 -13.15 7.01 -14.59
N ASP A 331 -12.26 6.49 -13.75
CA ASP A 331 -11.15 7.26 -13.22
C ASP A 331 -10.16 7.51 -14.36
N ALA A 332 -10.14 8.74 -14.86
CA ALA A 332 -9.13 9.22 -15.79
C ALA A 332 -7.76 9.16 -15.11
N ALA A 333 -6.73 8.74 -15.85
CA ALA A 333 -5.35 8.81 -15.38
C ALA A 333 -4.98 10.28 -15.06
N PRO A 334 -4.22 10.55 -13.99
CA PRO A 334 -3.70 11.88 -13.73
C PRO A 334 -2.87 12.34 -14.92
N THR A 335 -3.11 13.56 -15.38
CA THR A 335 -2.40 14.13 -16.52
C THR A 335 -1.00 14.56 -16.11
N ALA A 336 -0.08 14.67 -17.07
CA ALA A 336 1.33 15.04 -16.81
C ALA A 336 1.50 16.41 -16.08
N LYS A 337 0.46 17.24 -16.04
CA LYS A 337 0.45 18.51 -15.27
C LYS A 337 0.26 18.32 -13.77
N ASP A 338 -0.20 17.15 -13.32
CA ASP A 338 -0.56 16.90 -11.91
C ASP A 338 0.56 16.23 -11.10
N VAL A 339 1.66 15.84 -11.75
CA VAL A 339 2.80 15.18 -11.11
C VAL A 339 4.03 16.05 -11.31
N GLY A 340 4.21 17.02 -10.42
CA GLY A 340 5.43 17.84 -10.35
C GLY A 340 6.67 16.94 -10.35
N GLY A 341 7.69 17.38 -11.09
CA GLY A 341 8.89 16.62 -11.43
C GLY A 341 9.43 15.77 -10.29
N LEU A 342 9.18 14.47 -10.36
CA LEU A 342 9.72 13.46 -9.45
C LEU A 342 10.76 12.65 -10.23
N SER A 343 11.99 12.67 -9.71
CA SER A 343 12.99 11.65 -10.00
C SER A 343 12.39 10.26 -9.71
N LEU A 344 12.85 9.23 -10.43
CA LEU A 344 12.52 7.84 -10.08
C LEU A 344 12.89 7.65 -8.61
N PRO A 345 11.94 7.46 -7.68
CA PRO A 345 12.32 7.15 -6.32
C PRO A 345 12.90 5.74 -6.34
N ASP A 346 13.86 5.47 -5.45
CA ASP A 346 14.28 4.12 -5.07
C ASP A 346 13.08 3.17 -4.86
N GLY A 347 11.91 3.74 -4.57
CA GLY A 347 10.59 3.10 -4.53
C GLY A 347 10.15 2.34 -5.80
N PHE A 348 10.54 2.66 -7.04
CA PHE A 348 10.10 1.88 -8.21
C PHE A 348 10.85 0.54 -8.32
N ILE A 349 12.18 0.57 -8.20
CA ILE A 349 13.01 -0.63 -8.11
C ILE A 349 12.62 -1.41 -6.85
N GLN A 350 12.43 -0.75 -5.70
CA GLN A 350 11.90 -1.41 -4.51
C GLN A 350 10.47 -1.92 -4.68
N SER A 351 9.63 -1.37 -5.56
CA SER A 351 8.27 -1.88 -5.80
C SER A 351 8.28 -3.09 -6.73
N ILE A 352 9.16 -3.11 -7.73
CA ILE A 352 9.41 -4.29 -8.56
C ILE A 352 10.06 -5.38 -7.70
N LEU A 353 11.12 -5.07 -6.95
CA LEU A 353 11.78 -6.01 -6.04
C LEU A 353 10.85 -6.46 -4.92
N LYS A 354 10.08 -5.56 -4.27
CA LYS A 354 9.06 -5.96 -3.28
C LYS A 354 7.98 -6.80 -3.95
N TRP A 355 7.53 -6.50 -5.16
CA TRP A 355 6.54 -7.34 -5.83
C TRP A 355 7.11 -8.74 -6.12
N ILE A 356 8.31 -8.84 -6.70
CA ILE A 356 8.96 -10.13 -6.98
C ILE A 356 9.25 -10.90 -5.67
N CYS A 357 9.77 -10.22 -4.65
CA CYS A 357 10.02 -10.81 -3.32
C CYS A 357 8.73 -11.13 -2.54
N HIS A 358 7.62 -10.41 -2.74
CA HIS A 358 6.33 -10.64 -2.06
C HIS A 358 5.55 -11.78 -2.72
N GLN A 359 5.63 -11.95 -4.04
CA GLN A 359 5.29 -13.24 -4.67
C GLN A 359 6.19 -14.37 -4.13
N GLY A 360 7.43 -14.03 -3.76
CA GLY A 360 8.42 -14.88 -3.11
C GLY A 360 8.19 -15.20 -1.62
N ASN A 361 7.42 -14.39 -0.88
CA ASN A 361 7.18 -14.51 0.57
C ASN A 361 5.67 -14.70 0.81
N LEU A 362 5.21 -15.93 0.61
CA LEU A 362 3.99 -16.40 1.26
C LEU A 362 4.45 -17.17 2.49
N GLU A 363 4.15 -16.63 3.68
CA GLU A 363 4.17 -17.42 4.90
C GLU A 363 3.01 -18.41 4.79
N GLY A 364 3.34 -19.70 4.68
CA GLY A 364 2.40 -20.81 4.58
C GLY A 364 2.50 -21.53 3.24
N SER A 365 2.68 -22.86 3.32
CA SER A 365 2.73 -23.84 2.22
C SER A 365 3.93 -23.76 1.27
N PHE A 366 5.04 -24.35 1.73
CA PHE A 366 5.75 -25.41 1.02
C PHE A 366 6.12 -26.51 2.01
#